data_AF-A0A5K0XF89-F1
#
_entry.id   AF-A0A5K0XF89-F1
#
_cell.length_a   1.000
_cell.length_b   1.000
_cell.length_c   1.000
_cell.angle_alpha   90.00
_cell.angle_beta   90.00
_cell.angle_gamma   90.00
#
_symmetry.space_group_name_H-M   'P 1'
#
loop_
_entity.id
_entity.type
_entity.pdbx_description
1 polymer ?
#
loop_
_entity_poly.entity_id
_entity_poly.type
_entity_poly.pdbx_seq_one_letter_code
_entity_poly.pdbx_strand_id
1 'polypeptide(L)'
;MARSVRWAIRELLRRGASDRPHPHLLGPGSARGVSYMPRPGDGAPRAVTLIPGDGIGPLVTGAVKQVMEAMHAPVYFETYEVHGDMESVPEEVIESVKKNKVCLKGGLATPVGGGVSSLNVQLRKELDLYASLVHCFNLPGLPTRHENVDIVVIRENTEGEYSGLEHEVVPGVVESLK
;
A
#
# COMPACT_ATOMS: atom_id res chain seq x y z
N MET A 1 27.42 2.18 -27.88
CA MET A 1 26.80 1.60 -26.67
C MET A 1 25.30 1.95 -26.57
N ALA A 2 24.52 1.83 -27.66
CA ALA A 2 23.10 2.24 -27.70
C ALA A 2 22.18 1.25 -28.46
N ARG A 3 22.70 0.07 -28.83
CA ARG A 3 21.94 -0.94 -29.61
C ARG A 3 21.37 -2.08 -28.76
N SER A 4 21.83 -2.25 -27.50
CA SER A 4 21.49 -3.42 -26.67
C SER A 4 20.16 -3.30 -25.92
N VAL A 5 19.69 -2.08 -25.63
CA VAL A 5 18.48 -1.85 -24.81
C VAL A 5 17.19 -2.06 -25.61
N ARG A 6 17.22 -1.80 -26.93
CA ARG A 6 16.03 -1.97 -27.80
C ARG A 6 15.63 -3.44 -28.01
N TRP A 7 16.55 -4.37 -27.84
CA TRP A 7 16.27 -5.81 -27.98
C TRP A 7 15.51 -6.35 -26.76
N ALA A 8 15.94 -5.98 -25.55
CA ALA A 8 15.31 -6.42 -24.29
C ALA A 8 13.84 -5.97 -24.17
N ILE A 9 13.52 -4.74 -24.61
CA ILE A 9 12.16 -4.21 -24.57
C ILE A 9 11.25 -4.93 -25.59
N ARG A 10 11.78 -5.32 -26.76
CA ARG A 10 11.03 -6.06 -27.80
C ARG A 10 10.74 -7.50 -27.41
N GLU A 11 11.62 -8.12 -26.63
CA GLU A 11 11.46 -9.51 -26.17
C GLU A 11 10.41 -9.61 -25.04
N LEU A 12 10.37 -8.61 -24.15
CA LEU A 12 9.35 -8.48 -23.10
C LEU A 12 7.93 -8.29 -23.68
N LEU A 13 7.80 -7.55 -24.78
CA LEU A 13 6.52 -7.33 -25.46
C LEU A 13 5.98 -8.56 -26.22
N ARG A 14 6.84 -9.54 -26.56
CA ARG A 14 6.41 -10.76 -27.28
C ARG A 14 5.87 -11.86 -26.39
N ARG A 15 6.23 -11.88 -25.11
CA ARG A 15 5.82 -12.93 -24.16
C ARG A 15 4.42 -12.75 -23.59
N GLY A 16 3.75 -11.61 -23.85
CA GLY A 16 2.38 -11.34 -23.40
C GLY A 16 1.26 -11.83 -24.33
N ALA A 17 1.59 -12.54 -25.42
CA ALA A 17 0.64 -12.87 -26.48
C ALA A 17 0.46 -14.39 -26.67
N SER A 18 0.17 -15.13 -25.61
CA SER A 18 -0.39 -16.48 -25.75
C SER A 18 -1.14 -16.89 -24.49
N ASP A 19 -2.37 -16.41 -24.34
CA ASP A 19 -3.35 -17.11 -23.51
C ASP A 19 -4.73 -16.98 -24.16
N ARG A 20 -5.33 -18.09 -24.56
CA ARG A 20 -6.68 -18.13 -25.15
C ARG A 20 -7.66 -18.45 -24.04
N PRO A 21 -8.75 -17.68 -23.84
CA PRO A 21 -9.74 -18.06 -22.84
C PRO A 21 -10.69 -19.13 -23.37
N HIS A 22 -10.93 -20.16 -22.57
CA HIS A 22 -12.01 -21.14 -22.75
C HIS A 22 -13.39 -20.50 -22.44
N PRO A 23 -14.48 -20.91 -23.11
CA PRO A 23 -15.80 -20.34 -22.87
C PRO A 23 -16.47 -21.01 -21.66
N HIS A 24 -16.80 -20.23 -20.62
CA HIS A 24 -17.69 -20.67 -19.55
C HIS A 24 -19.05 -19.97 -19.65
N LEU A 25 -20.10 -20.80 -19.57
CA LEU A 25 -21.52 -20.48 -19.53
C LEU A 25 -21.87 -19.67 -18.26
N LEU A 26 -22.60 -18.56 -18.41
CA LEU A 26 -23.20 -17.81 -17.30
C LEU A 26 -24.72 -17.74 -17.48
N GLY A 27 -25.45 -18.29 -16.52
CA GLY A 27 -26.89 -18.06 -16.34
C GLY A 27 -27.18 -16.71 -15.65
N PRO A 28 -28.43 -16.24 -15.61
CA PRO A 28 -28.76 -14.91 -15.13
C PRO A 28 -28.97 -14.91 -13.61
N GLY A 29 -28.10 -14.21 -12.88
CA GLY A 29 -28.26 -14.02 -11.44
C GLY A 29 -27.38 -12.89 -10.92
N SER A 30 -28.01 -11.77 -10.55
CA SER A 30 -27.49 -10.73 -9.65
C SER A 30 -26.07 -10.23 -9.94
N ALA A 31 -25.96 -9.21 -10.80
CA ALA A 31 -24.72 -8.46 -10.96
C ALA A 31 -24.40 -7.71 -9.65
N ARG A 32 -23.57 -8.31 -8.79
CA ARG A 32 -22.78 -7.53 -7.84
C ARG A 32 -21.88 -6.65 -8.70
N GLY A 33 -22.09 -5.33 -8.63
CA GLY A 33 -21.24 -4.37 -9.30
C GLY A 33 -19.82 -4.47 -8.74
N VAL A 34 -18.99 -5.29 -9.36
CA VAL A 34 -17.54 -5.14 -9.26
C VAL A 34 -17.27 -3.80 -9.94
N SER A 35 -17.02 -2.76 -9.14
CA SER A 35 -16.54 -1.48 -9.65
C SER A 35 -15.24 -1.77 -10.40
N TYR A 36 -15.35 -1.87 -11.72
CA TYR A 36 -14.23 -2.11 -12.61
C TYR A 36 -13.23 -0.99 -12.39
N MET A 37 -12.13 -1.29 -11.71
CA MET A 37 -11.01 -0.37 -11.61
C MET A 37 -10.48 -0.19 -13.04
N PRO A 38 -10.58 1.01 -13.65
CA PRO A 38 -10.14 1.20 -15.02
C PRO A 38 -8.64 0.86 -15.13
N ARG A 39 -8.28 0.23 -16.24
CA ARG A 39 -6.90 -0.19 -16.52
C ARG A 39 -5.97 1.03 -16.47
N PRO A 40 -4.75 0.91 -15.91
CA PRO A 40 -3.74 1.96 -16.02
C PRO A 40 -3.48 2.27 -17.50
N GLY A 41 -3.81 3.49 -17.95
CA GLY A 41 -3.55 3.96 -19.32
C GLY A 41 -4.71 4.69 -20.01
N ASP A 42 -5.96 4.45 -19.61
CA ASP A 42 -7.14 5.03 -20.30
C ASP A 42 -7.85 6.16 -19.52
N GLY A 43 -7.31 6.56 -18.37
CA GLY A 43 -8.04 7.35 -17.37
C GLY A 43 -7.64 8.83 -17.29
N ALA A 44 -8.64 9.69 -17.09
CA ALA A 44 -8.46 11.05 -16.60
C ALA A 44 -7.51 11.10 -15.37
N PRO A 45 -6.79 12.21 -15.14
CA PRO A 45 -5.89 12.37 -14.00
C PRO A 45 -6.56 11.94 -12.68
N ARG A 46 -5.88 11.10 -11.91
CA ARG A 46 -6.41 10.54 -10.66
C ARG A 46 -5.81 11.22 -9.43
N ALA A 47 -6.68 11.53 -8.47
CA ALA A 47 -6.31 11.98 -7.15
C ALA A 47 -5.68 10.84 -6.36
N VAL A 48 -4.52 11.09 -5.76
CA VAL A 48 -3.91 10.19 -4.78
C VAL A 48 -3.58 11.01 -3.54
N THR A 49 -4.10 10.61 -2.39
CA THR A 49 -3.72 11.20 -1.11
C THR A 49 -2.28 10.84 -0.82
N LEU A 50 -1.45 11.81 -0.46
CA LEU A 50 -0.04 11.63 -0.17
C LEU A 50 0.24 12.08 1.26
N ILE A 51 0.78 11.18 2.08
CA ILE A 51 1.28 11.50 3.42
C ILE A 51 2.81 11.34 3.38
N PRO A 52 3.60 12.42 3.40
CA PRO A 52 5.07 12.32 3.36
C PRO A 52 5.65 11.49 4.50
N GLY A 53 5.05 11.61 5.69
CA GLY A 53 5.44 10.91 6.92
C GLY A 53 6.70 11.49 7.56
N ASP A 54 7.28 10.73 8.48
CA ASP A 54 8.40 11.15 9.33
C ASP A 54 9.74 10.56 8.88
N GLY A 55 10.82 11.07 9.48
CA GLY A 55 12.17 10.58 9.27
C GLY A 55 12.60 10.68 7.80
N ILE A 56 12.89 9.52 7.18
CA ILE A 56 13.26 9.46 5.75
C ILE A 56 12.04 9.56 4.81
N GLY A 57 10.82 9.54 5.34
CA GLY A 57 9.56 9.53 4.58
C GLY A 57 9.48 10.60 3.50
N PRO A 58 9.70 11.89 3.81
CA PRO A 58 9.61 12.98 2.83
C PRO A 58 10.63 12.84 1.68
N LEU A 59 11.80 12.28 1.94
CA LEU A 59 12.81 12.04 0.90
C LEU A 59 12.37 10.95 -0.08
N VAL A 60 11.82 9.85 0.44
CA VAL A 60 11.35 8.72 -0.37
C VAL A 60 10.09 9.10 -1.15
N THR A 61 9.12 9.73 -0.51
CA THR A 61 7.89 10.18 -1.18
C THR A 61 8.19 11.27 -2.21
N GLY A 62 9.14 12.16 -1.94
CA GLY A 62 9.66 13.13 -2.91
C GLY A 62 10.23 12.45 -4.16
N ALA A 63 11.05 11.41 -3.99
CA ALA A 63 11.57 10.62 -5.11
C ALA A 63 10.45 9.94 -5.92
N VAL A 64 9.41 9.42 -5.25
CA VAL A 64 8.23 8.86 -5.93
C VAL A 64 7.53 9.92 -6.79
N LYS A 65 7.32 11.13 -6.28
CA LYS A 65 6.73 12.23 -7.07
C LYS A 65 7.55 12.53 -8.33
N GLN A 66 8.86 12.65 -8.19
CA GLN A 66 9.77 12.91 -9.32
C GLN A 66 9.70 11.82 -10.38
N VAL A 67 9.68 10.55 -9.97
CA VAL A 67 9.57 9.41 -10.90
C VAL A 67 8.22 9.42 -11.62
N MET A 68 7.12 9.66 -10.90
CA MET A 68 5.78 9.73 -11.50
C MET A 68 5.63 10.88 -12.48
N GLU A 69 6.21 12.05 -12.18
CA GLU A 69 6.25 13.21 -13.06
C GLU A 69 7.08 12.93 -14.32
N ALA A 70 8.27 12.35 -14.17
CA ALA A 70 9.15 11.98 -15.29
C ALA A 70 8.52 10.93 -16.22
N MET A 71 7.65 10.07 -15.69
CA MET A 71 6.88 9.11 -16.48
C MET A 71 5.62 9.71 -17.11
N HIS A 72 5.30 10.99 -16.83
CA HIS A 72 4.04 11.63 -17.19
C HIS A 72 2.81 10.81 -16.75
N ALA A 73 2.88 10.22 -15.56
CA ALA A 73 1.78 9.43 -15.03
C ALA A 73 0.55 10.34 -14.80
N PRO A 74 -0.68 9.90 -15.16
CA PRO A 74 -1.90 10.67 -14.98
C PRO A 74 -2.35 10.66 -13.50
N VAL A 75 -1.51 11.14 -12.59
CA VAL A 75 -1.71 11.14 -11.14
C VAL A 75 -1.41 12.53 -10.60
N TYR A 76 -2.30 13.04 -9.73
CA TYR A 76 -2.05 14.23 -8.94
C TYR A 76 -2.04 13.87 -7.45
N PHE A 77 -1.11 14.44 -6.70
CA PHE A 77 -0.93 14.14 -5.29
C PHE A 77 -1.54 15.25 -4.41
N GLU A 78 -2.55 14.91 -3.62
CA GLU A 78 -3.06 15.75 -2.53
C GLU A 78 -2.21 15.49 -1.30
N THR A 79 -1.29 16.41 -0.99
CA THR A 79 -0.31 16.19 0.09
C THR A 79 -0.89 16.68 1.43
N TYR A 80 -0.85 15.83 2.45
CA TYR A 80 -1.24 16.14 3.81
C TYR A 80 -0.08 15.83 4.75
N GLU A 81 0.28 16.81 5.59
CA GLU A 81 1.31 16.63 6.61
C GLU A 81 0.71 15.95 7.84
N VAL A 82 1.16 14.72 8.10
CA VAL A 82 0.78 13.93 9.28
C VAL A 82 2.06 13.41 9.89
N HIS A 83 2.21 13.63 11.19
CA HIS A 83 3.38 13.25 11.97
C HIS A 83 3.02 12.25 13.06
N GLY A 84 3.93 11.33 13.35
CA GLY A 84 3.76 10.24 14.32
C GLY A 84 3.58 10.68 15.77
N ASP A 85 3.89 11.93 16.09
CA ASP A 85 3.74 12.55 17.42
C ASP A 85 2.37 13.23 17.61
N MET A 86 1.54 13.29 16.57
CA MET A 86 0.17 13.78 16.68
C MET A 86 -0.70 12.84 17.52
N GLU A 87 -1.68 13.40 18.24
CA GLU A 87 -2.60 12.61 19.08
C GLU A 87 -3.49 11.69 18.23
N SER A 88 -3.91 12.15 17.05
CA SER A 88 -4.77 11.42 16.14
C SER A 88 -4.53 11.88 14.70
N VAL A 89 -4.91 11.03 13.74
CA VAL A 89 -4.93 11.43 12.33
C VAL A 89 -6.04 12.46 12.08
N PRO A 90 -5.74 13.60 11.42
CA PRO A 90 -6.76 14.58 11.09
C PRO A 90 -7.88 13.98 10.23
N GLU A 91 -9.13 14.34 10.54
CA GLU A 91 -10.31 13.80 9.87
C GLU A 91 -10.31 14.09 8.36
N GLU A 92 -9.83 15.28 7.96
CA GLU A 92 -9.66 15.68 6.56
C GLU A 92 -8.79 14.71 5.74
N VAL A 93 -7.80 14.06 6.37
CA VAL A 93 -6.94 13.08 5.72
C VAL A 93 -7.72 11.81 5.47
N ILE A 94 -8.50 11.36 6.45
CA ILE A 94 -9.32 10.14 6.34
C ILE A 94 -10.43 10.34 5.31
N GLU A 95 -11.05 11.51 5.28
CA GLU A 95 -12.00 11.89 4.23
C GLU A 95 -11.36 11.91 2.85
N SER A 96 -10.15 12.48 2.71
CA SER A 96 -9.39 12.48 1.46
C SER A 96 -9.10 11.06 0.99
N VAL A 97 -8.64 10.17 1.87
CA VAL A 97 -8.40 8.75 1.52
C VAL A 97 -9.70 8.05 1.13
N LYS A 98 -10.79 8.29 1.86
CA LYS A 98 -12.12 7.74 1.54
C LYS A 98 -12.66 8.27 0.20
N LYS A 99 -12.36 9.51 -0.18
CA LYS A 99 -12.74 10.11 -1.47
C LYS A 99 -11.89 9.56 -2.61
N ASN A 100 -10.57 9.59 -2.46
CA ASN A 100 -9.60 9.25 -3.51
C ASN A 100 -9.42 7.73 -3.68
N LYS A 101 -9.76 6.94 -2.66
CA LYS A 101 -9.62 5.47 -2.59
C LYS A 101 -8.19 4.95 -2.63
N VAL A 102 -7.21 5.82 -2.86
CA VAL A 102 -5.79 5.48 -2.94
C VAL A 102 -5.00 6.49 -2.11
N CYS A 103 -4.12 5.96 -1.27
CA CYS A 103 -3.21 6.74 -0.44
C CYS A 103 -1.79 6.18 -0.56
N LEU A 104 -0.81 7.06 -0.75
CA LEU A 104 0.60 6.75 -0.63
C LEU A 104 1.12 7.40 0.66
N LYS A 105 1.69 6.60 1.55
CA LYS A 105 2.22 7.10 2.83
C LYS A 105 3.68 6.73 3.03
N GLY A 106 4.45 7.66 3.59
CA GLY A 106 5.74 7.37 4.22
C GLY A 106 5.58 6.64 5.56
N GLY A 107 6.72 6.39 6.21
CA GLY A 107 6.73 5.85 7.57
C GLY A 107 6.26 6.90 8.57
N LEU A 108 5.33 6.53 9.45
CA LEU A 108 4.94 7.37 10.60
C LEU A 108 5.61 6.79 11.84
N ALA A 109 6.33 7.62 12.57
CA ALA A 109 6.96 7.23 13.82
C ALA A 109 5.88 6.80 14.84
N THR A 110 6.22 5.90 15.74
CA THR A 110 5.34 5.51 16.84
C THR A 110 6.13 5.67 18.13
N PRO A 111 5.70 6.57 19.04
CA PRO A 111 6.39 6.75 20.31
C PRO A 111 6.35 5.46 21.12
N VAL A 112 7.49 5.08 21.71
CA VAL A 112 7.63 3.87 22.52
C VAL A 112 7.31 4.20 23.97
N GLY A 113 6.44 3.41 24.61
CA GLY A 113 6.20 3.49 26.07
C GLY A 113 5.09 4.44 26.52
N GLY A 114 4.28 4.99 25.60
CA GLY A 114 3.07 5.74 25.92
C GLY A 114 1.82 4.93 25.55
N GLY A 115 0.78 4.95 26.38
CA GLY A 115 -0.52 4.30 26.14
C GLY A 115 -1.34 4.88 24.97
N VAL A 116 -0.67 5.46 23.98
CA VAL A 116 -1.28 6.06 22.79
C VAL A 116 -1.24 5.02 21.68
N SER A 117 -2.39 4.71 21.09
CA SER A 117 -2.46 3.81 19.94
C SER A 117 -1.72 4.41 18.74
N SER A 118 -0.79 3.65 18.15
CA SER A 118 -0.06 4.04 16.94
C SER A 118 -0.99 4.62 15.87
N LEU A 119 -0.66 5.80 15.31
CA LEU A 119 -1.39 6.39 14.17
C LEU A 119 -1.48 5.43 12.97
N ASN A 120 -0.47 4.59 12.75
CA ASN A 120 -0.53 3.55 11.72
C ASN A 120 -1.66 2.54 11.96
N VAL A 121 -1.96 2.18 13.21
CA VAL A 121 -3.04 1.26 13.58
C VAL A 121 -4.38 1.98 13.48
N GLN A 122 -4.45 3.24 13.93
CA GLN A 122 -5.63 4.09 13.78
C GLN A 122 -6.08 4.16 12.31
N LEU A 123 -5.17 4.49 11.38
CA LEU A 123 -5.46 4.53 9.94
C LEU A 123 -6.03 3.21 9.41
N ARG A 124 -5.49 2.07 9.86
CA ARG A 124 -5.92 0.75 9.39
C ARG A 124 -7.33 0.42 9.88
N LYS A 125 -7.63 0.73 11.14
CA LYS A 125 -8.95 0.49 11.74
C LYS A 125 -10.01 1.42 11.13
N GLU A 126 -9.73 2.72 11.05
CA GLU A 126 -10.71 3.70 10.57
C GLU A 126 -11.02 3.60 9.07
N LEU A 127 -10.09 3.07 8.29
CA LEU A 127 -10.26 2.81 6.86
C LEU A 127 -10.65 1.36 6.55
N ASP A 128 -10.85 0.52 7.57
CA ASP A 128 -11.19 -0.90 7.43
C ASP A 128 -10.24 -1.67 6.49
N LEU A 129 -8.93 -1.41 6.64
CA LEU A 129 -7.87 -2.01 5.83
C LEU A 129 -7.46 -3.36 6.41
N TYR A 130 -8.35 -4.35 6.29
CA TYR A 130 -8.23 -5.68 6.89
C TYR A 130 -7.05 -6.52 6.35
N ALA A 131 -6.60 -6.27 5.11
CA ALA A 131 -5.52 -7.04 4.48
C ALA A 131 -4.26 -6.19 4.26
N SER A 132 -3.16 -6.63 4.86
CA SER A 132 -1.81 -6.16 4.56
C SER A 132 -1.11 -7.14 3.61
N LEU A 133 -0.57 -6.62 2.51
CA LEU A 133 0.11 -7.40 1.48
C LEU A 133 1.57 -6.96 1.39
N VAL A 134 2.49 -7.91 1.50
CA VAL A 134 3.93 -7.67 1.30
C VAL A 134 4.47 -8.67 0.29
N HIS A 135 5.01 -8.16 -0.81
CA HIS A 135 5.66 -8.98 -1.83
C HIS A 135 7.17 -8.97 -1.59
N CYS A 136 7.70 -10.14 -1.24
CA CYS A 136 9.11 -10.38 -1.00
C CYS A 136 9.67 -11.15 -2.20
N PHE A 137 10.50 -10.50 -3.01
CA PHE A 137 11.13 -11.13 -4.17
C PHE A 137 12.58 -10.67 -4.32
N ASN A 138 13.40 -11.49 -4.98
CA ASN A 138 14.77 -11.08 -5.30
C ASN A 138 14.78 -10.09 -6.46
N LEU A 139 15.46 -8.95 -6.27
CA LEU A 139 15.72 -8.02 -7.37
C LEU A 139 16.90 -8.51 -8.23
N PRO A 140 16.76 -8.57 -9.57
CA PRO A 140 17.87 -8.91 -10.45
C PRO A 140 19.07 -7.97 -10.25
N GLY A 141 20.26 -8.56 -10.07
CA GLY A 141 21.51 -7.81 -9.87
C GLY A 141 21.80 -7.40 -8.43
N LEU A 142 20.91 -7.68 -7.47
CA LEU A 142 21.17 -7.49 -6.04
C LEU A 142 21.61 -8.82 -5.41
N PRO A 143 22.86 -8.97 -4.96
CA PRO A 143 23.30 -10.19 -4.28
C PRO A 143 22.55 -10.34 -2.95
N THR A 144 21.99 -11.51 -2.74
CA THR A 144 21.25 -11.86 -1.51
C THR A 144 21.62 -13.27 -1.07
N ARG A 145 21.36 -13.62 0.20
CA ARG A 145 21.70 -14.94 0.75
C ARG A 145 20.92 -16.08 0.09
N HIS A 146 19.67 -15.83 -0.30
CA HIS A 146 18.77 -16.81 -0.88
C HIS A 146 18.34 -16.36 -2.27
N GLU A 147 18.36 -17.29 -3.22
CA GLU A 147 17.98 -17.06 -4.61
C GLU A 147 16.58 -17.60 -4.89
N ASN A 148 15.93 -17.09 -5.94
CA ASN A 148 14.60 -17.51 -6.42
C ASN A 148 13.48 -17.40 -5.37
N VAL A 149 13.56 -16.39 -4.51
CA VAL A 149 12.50 -15.98 -3.59
C VAL A 149 11.45 -15.19 -4.38
N ASP A 150 10.22 -15.67 -4.34
CA ASP A 150 9.01 -14.98 -4.81
C ASP A 150 7.85 -15.39 -3.89
N ILE A 151 7.59 -14.59 -2.86
CA ILE A 151 6.64 -14.89 -1.79
C ILE A 151 5.77 -13.66 -1.55
N VAL A 152 4.45 -13.87 -1.46
CA VAL A 152 3.50 -12.85 -1.01
C VAL A 152 3.00 -13.21 0.37
N VAL A 153 3.22 -12.31 1.33
CA VAL A 153 2.68 -12.42 2.69
C VAL A 153 1.36 -11.65 2.74
N ILE A 154 0.29 -12.38 3.07
CA ILE A 154 -1.02 -11.80 3.34
C ILE A 154 -1.25 -11.87 4.84
N ARG A 155 -1.48 -10.71 5.46
CA ARG A 155 -1.65 -10.59 6.90
C ARG A 155 -2.93 -9.84 7.24
N GLU A 156 -3.70 -10.40 8.16
CA GLU A 156 -4.84 -9.74 8.81
C GLU A 156 -4.32 -8.54 9.63
N ASN A 157 -5.01 -7.40 9.55
CA ASN A 157 -4.45 -6.10 9.90
C ASN A 157 -5.39 -5.21 10.75
N THR A 158 -6.54 -5.76 11.17
CA THR A 158 -7.59 -5.10 11.96
C THR A 158 -7.81 -5.73 13.33
N GLU A 159 -7.52 -7.03 13.51
CA GLU A 159 -7.84 -7.83 14.69
C GLU A 159 -6.58 -8.45 15.36
N GLY A 160 -6.78 -9.44 16.23
CA GLY A 160 -5.73 -10.19 16.92
C GLY A 160 -4.86 -9.31 17.81
N GLU A 161 -3.53 -9.38 17.63
CA GLU A 161 -2.57 -8.56 18.40
C GLU A 161 -2.80 -7.05 18.26
N TYR A 162 -3.52 -6.60 17.21
CA TYR A 162 -3.83 -5.19 17.02
C TYR A 162 -5.12 -4.73 17.70
N SER A 163 -5.82 -5.62 18.43
CA SER A 163 -6.94 -5.25 19.28
C SER A 163 -6.52 -4.17 20.30
N GLY A 164 -5.29 -4.28 20.83
CA GLY A 164 -4.73 -3.38 21.84
C GLY A 164 -5.40 -3.53 23.20
N LEU A 165 -6.06 -4.67 23.44
CA LEU A 165 -6.78 -4.94 24.69
C LEU A 165 -5.83 -5.59 25.69
N GLU A 166 -5.10 -4.77 26.43
CA GLU A 166 -4.15 -5.22 27.45
C GLU A 166 -4.54 -4.68 28.82
N HIS A 167 -4.37 -5.50 29.86
CA HIS A 167 -4.54 -5.05 31.24
C HIS A 167 -3.57 -5.76 32.18
N GLU A 168 -3.25 -5.11 33.30
CA GLU A 168 -2.48 -5.71 34.38
C GLU A 168 -3.45 -6.25 35.44
N VAL A 169 -3.52 -7.58 35.58
CA VAL A 169 -4.47 -8.24 36.50
C VAL A 169 -4.04 -8.02 37.95
N VAL A 170 -2.74 -8.20 38.19
CA VAL A 170 -2.04 -7.95 39.45
C VAL A 170 -0.65 -7.39 39.13
N PRO A 171 0.00 -6.64 40.05
CA PRO A 171 1.32 -6.09 39.80
C PRO A 171 2.32 -7.14 39.29
N GLY A 172 2.84 -6.94 38.08
CA GLY A 172 3.77 -7.84 37.40
C GLY A 172 3.15 -8.93 36.54
N VAL A 173 1.82 -9.02 36.44
CA VAL A 173 1.10 -9.97 35.57
C VAL A 173 0.25 -9.20 34.56
N VAL A 174 0.74 -9.16 33.31
CA VAL A 174 0.08 -8.49 32.18
C VAL A 174 -0.62 -9.53 31.32
N GLU A 175 -1.91 -9.31 31.06
CA GLU A 175 -2.72 -10.10 30.14
C GLU A 175 -2.97 -9.29 28.86
N SER A 176 -2.94 -9.99 27.72
CA SER A 176 -3.29 -9.45 26.41
C SER A 176 -4.42 -10.29 25.82
N LEU A 177 -5.54 -9.62 25.54
CA LEU A 177 -6.77 -10.22 25.01
C LEU A 177 -6.76 -10.12 23.49
N LYS A 178 -6.88 -11.27 22.84
CA LYS A 178 -6.82 -11.41 21.38
C LYS A 178 -8.17 -11.86 20.83
#